data_AF-A0A7U4LFG3-F1
#
_entry.id   AF-A0A7U4LFG3-F1
#
_cell.length_a   1.000
_cell.length_b   1.000
_cell.length_c   1.000
_cell.angle_alpha   90.00
_cell.angle_beta   90.00
_cell.angle_gamma   90.00
#
_symmetry.space_group_name_H-M   'P 1'
#
loop_
_entity.id
_entity.type
_entity.pdbx_description
1 polymer ?
#
loop_
_entity_poly.entity_id
_entity_poly.type
_entity_poly.pdbx_seq_one_letter_code
_entity_poly.pdbx_strand_id
1 'polypeptide(L)'
;MAVKLEGEDAELTGTLRMNEAGVGVVVYNLKGSFVAPTLTLNGEPETQIEGFAFGNLTACGTMNAAGEIHGDWETSLGTGGNFVLFPHSGAELTEAPQLRQLHTARHTFGAISIDRDELIEIAEGIGRDFPSVVITVVAGTEQARYLEDFKDWQPAVDRAEIVRIYARKPDAAGPDQIVSVEFGPEINTAMTQGADEAWVLGRLDVFRRSLKRFERVYVTGFKRLGINFNQVLVLGTIVMLPSLSGLRDRAILMGAVLAIIVAVYALHTRYVPLASIYLRKRKVGLLQRLSGTVASWTIGIIATALAAALAAYLQGYLTTPAPYAEISAPATTPK
;
A
#
# COMPACT_ATOMS: atom_id res chain seq x y z
N MET A 1 -41.46 8.06 -6.42
CA MET A 1 -42.73 7.34 -6.71
C MET A 1 -42.93 6.32 -5.61
N ALA A 2 -44.15 6.18 -5.07
CA ALA A 2 -44.47 5.21 -4.03
C ALA A 2 -45.74 4.45 -4.44
N VAL A 3 -45.70 3.12 -4.39
CA VAL A 3 -46.82 2.26 -4.72
C VAL A 3 -47.16 1.36 -3.54
N LYS A 4 -48.44 1.20 -3.25
CA LYS A 4 -48.96 0.27 -2.25
C LYS A 4 -50.02 -0.59 -2.92
N LEU A 5 -49.84 -1.92 -2.87
CA LEU A 5 -50.79 -2.90 -3.40
C LEU A 5 -51.27 -3.79 -2.25
N GLU A 6 -52.57 -4.04 -2.17
CA GLU A 6 -53.25 -4.85 -1.16
C GLU A 6 -54.39 -5.64 -1.82
N GLY A 7 -54.65 -6.85 -1.33
CA GLY A 7 -55.71 -7.72 -1.85
C GLY A 7 -55.22 -9.13 -2.16
N GLU A 8 -56.10 -9.93 -2.75
CA GLU A 8 -55.75 -11.25 -3.28
C GLU A 8 -55.10 -11.11 -4.65
N ASP A 9 -54.28 -12.09 -5.03
CA ASP A 9 -53.53 -12.08 -6.30
C ASP A 9 -54.41 -11.83 -7.53
N ALA A 10 -55.64 -12.34 -7.54
CA ALA A 10 -56.56 -12.15 -8.66
C ALA A 10 -57.19 -10.74 -8.73
N GLU A 11 -57.23 -10.01 -7.61
CA GLU A 11 -57.95 -8.74 -7.47
C GLU A 11 -57.14 -7.78 -6.57
N LEU A 12 -55.98 -7.36 -7.07
CA LEU A 12 -55.14 -6.39 -6.39
C LEU A 12 -55.73 -4.99 -6.51
N THR A 13 -55.75 -4.27 -5.38
CA THR A 13 -56.09 -2.86 -5.33
C THR A 13 -54.94 -2.07 -4.73
N GLY A 14 -54.82 -0.79 -5.06
CA GLY A 14 -53.71 -0.03 -4.53
C GLY A 14 -53.74 1.45 -4.83
N THR A 15 -52.70 2.13 -4.36
CA THR A 15 -52.51 3.55 -4.59
C THR A 15 -51.08 3.78 -5.08
N LEU A 16 -50.96 4.54 -6.15
CA LEU A 16 -49.69 5.01 -6.69
C LEU A 16 -49.59 6.51 -6.54
N ARG A 17 -48.48 6.97 -5.95
CA ARG A 17 -48.14 8.39 -5.80
C ARG A 17 -46.91 8.72 -6.64
N MET A 18 -47.11 9.55 -7.65
CA MET A 18 -46.07 10.01 -8.58
C MET A 18 -45.85 11.50 -8.38
N ASN A 19 -44.59 11.94 -8.37
CA ASN A 19 -44.28 13.36 -8.31
C ASN A 19 -43.96 13.83 -9.73
N GLU A 20 -44.88 14.57 -10.33
CA GLU A 20 -44.76 15.10 -11.70
C GLU A 20 -44.07 16.46 -11.68
N ALA A 21 -43.02 16.59 -12.48
CA ALA A 21 -42.22 17.80 -12.54
C ALA A 21 -43.07 19.00 -13.00
N GLY A 22 -43.14 20.04 -12.18
CA GLY A 22 -43.92 21.26 -12.48
C GLY A 22 -45.41 21.20 -12.10
N VAL A 23 -45.90 20.06 -11.59
CA VAL A 23 -47.32 19.87 -11.24
C VAL A 23 -47.50 19.45 -9.77
N GLY A 24 -46.61 18.60 -9.24
CA GLY A 24 -46.68 18.10 -7.87
C GLY A 24 -47.09 16.62 -7.81
N VAL A 25 -47.62 16.19 -6.66
CA VAL A 25 -47.93 14.77 -6.43
C VAL A 25 -49.28 14.40 -7.06
N VAL A 26 -49.25 13.49 -8.02
CA VAL A 26 -50.43 12.88 -8.66
C VAL A 26 -50.67 11.51 -8.02
N VAL A 27 -51.91 11.27 -7.63
CA VAL A 27 -52.36 10.02 -7.01
C VAL A 27 -53.24 9.25 -8.00
N TYR A 28 -52.92 7.97 -8.19
CA TYR A 28 -53.70 7.02 -8.97
C TYR A 28 -54.26 5.91 -8.08
N ASN A 29 -55.52 5.55 -8.31
CA ASN A 29 -56.12 4.34 -7.76
C ASN A 29 -55.85 3.17 -8.71
N LEU A 30 -55.13 2.18 -8.23
CA LEU A 30 -54.71 1.01 -8.98
C LEU A 30 -55.67 -0.16 -8.78
N LYS A 31 -55.93 -0.89 -9.86
CA LYS A 31 -56.56 -2.20 -9.88
C LYS A 31 -55.79 -3.13 -10.78
N GLY A 32 -55.61 -4.38 -10.38
CA GLY A 32 -54.82 -5.30 -11.18
C GLY A 32 -54.90 -6.74 -10.72
N SER A 33 -54.06 -7.56 -11.30
CA SER A 33 -53.91 -8.96 -10.92
C SER A 33 -52.46 -9.40 -11.06
N PHE A 34 -52.08 -10.35 -10.22
CA PHE A 34 -50.84 -11.06 -10.27
C PHE A 34 -51.13 -12.52 -10.61
N VAL A 35 -50.72 -12.94 -11.80
CA VAL A 35 -50.76 -14.34 -12.23
C VAL A 35 -49.32 -14.73 -12.52
N ALA A 36 -48.69 -15.38 -11.54
CA ALA A 36 -47.25 -15.62 -11.55
C ALA A 36 -46.75 -16.15 -12.92
N PRO A 37 -45.71 -15.54 -13.50
CA PRO A 37 -44.86 -14.48 -12.93
C PRO A 37 -45.32 -13.05 -13.26
N THR A 38 -46.48 -12.85 -13.88
CA THR A 38 -46.87 -11.57 -14.49
C THR A 38 -47.77 -10.74 -13.56
N LEU A 39 -47.41 -9.47 -13.38
CA LEU A 39 -48.23 -8.44 -12.73
C LEU A 39 -48.83 -7.53 -13.80
N THR A 40 -50.14 -7.29 -13.74
CA THR A 40 -50.83 -6.29 -14.58
C THR A 40 -51.59 -5.32 -13.68
N LEU A 41 -51.37 -4.01 -13.88
CA LEU A 41 -52.01 -2.94 -13.12
C LEU A 41 -52.62 -1.91 -14.08
N ASN A 42 -53.82 -1.44 -13.75
CA ASN A 42 -54.48 -0.30 -14.38
C ASN A 42 -54.74 0.76 -13.32
N GLY A 43 -54.50 2.02 -13.64
CA GLY A 43 -54.61 3.15 -12.71
C GLY A 43 -55.51 4.25 -13.25
N GLU A 44 -56.45 4.71 -12.43
CA GLU A 44 -57.24 5.91 -12.72
C GLU A 44 -56.75 7.07 -11.84
N PRO A 45 -56.52 8.26 -12.41
CA PRO A 45 -56.07 9.41 -11.64
C PRO A 45 -57.19 9.89 -10.70
N GLU A 46 -56.87 9.99 -9.41
CA GLU A 46 -57.75 10.56 -8.40
C GLU A 46 -57.53 12.07 -8.26
N THR A 47 -56.31 12.53 -8.52
CA THR A 47 -55.94 13.94 -8.36
C THR A 47 -56.44 14.78 -9.53
N GLN A 48 -57.17 15.86 -9.23
CA GLN A 48 -57.55 16.88 -10.21
C GLN A 48 -56.80 18.17 -9.87
N ILE A 49 -56.01 18.67 -10.83
CA ILE A 49 -55.28 19.94 -10.72
C ILE A 49 -55.73 20.83 -11.87
N GLU A 50 -56.17 22.05 -11.53
CA GLU A 50 -56.70 23.00 -12.51
C GLU A 50 -55.67 23.27 -13.63
N GLY A 51 -56.08 23.09 -14.88
CA GLY A 51 -55.23 23.27 -16.06
C GLY A 51 -54.40 22.05 -16.49
N PHE A 52 -54.44 20.93 -15.76
CA PHE A 52 -53.71 19.70 -16.10
C PHE A 52 -54.65 18.50 -16.26
N ALA A 53 -54.43 17.72 -17.31
CA ALA A 53 -55.13 16.45 -17.55
C ALA A 53 -54.17 15.28 -17.31
N PHE A 54 -54.64 14.25 -16.61
CA PHE A 54 -53.89 13.02 -16.35
C PHE A 54 -54.57 11.86 -17.07
N GLY A 55 -53.80 11.04 -17.78
CA GLY A 55 -54.30 9.87 -18.49
C GLY A 55 -54.39 8.65 -17.59
N ASN A 56 -55.27 7.70 -17.92
CA ASN A 56 -55.28 6.39 -17.28
C ASN A 56 -53.93 5.70 -17.49
N LEU A 57 -53.43 5.05 -16.44
CA LEU A 57 -52.15 4.36 -16.39
C LEU A 57 -52.36 2.85 -16.62
N THR A 58 -51.46 2.25 -17.38
CA THR A 58 -51.37 0.79 -17.55
C THR A 58 -49.94 0.39 -17.25
N ALA A 59 -49.73 -0.67 -16.47
CA ALA A 59 -48.41 -1.20 -16.16
C ALA A 59 -48.40 -2.73 -16.24
N CYS A 60 -47.35 -3.29 -16.82
CA CYS A 60 -47.14 -4.73 -16.91
C CYS A 60 -45.70 -5.07 -16.54
N GLY A 61 -45.51 -6.07 -15.68
CA GLY A 61 -44.18 -6.50 -15.27
C GLY A 61 -44.09 -8.00 -15.00
N THR A 62 -42.86 -8.51 -15.02
CA THR A 62 -42.55 -9.92 -14.76
C THR A 62 -41.69 -10.04 -13.52
N MET A 63 -42.04 -11.00 -12.65
CA MET A 63 -41.30 -11.33 -11.44
C MET A 63 -40.06 -12.17 -11.76
N ASN A 64 -38.90 -11.78 -11.23
CA ASN A 64 -37.67 -12.54 -11.33
C ASN A 64 -37.49 -13.50 -10.13
N ALA A 65 -36.42 -14.30 -10.17
CA ALA A 65 -36.10 -15.27 -9.11
C ALA A 65 -35.77 -14.62 -7.75
N ALA A 66 -35.48 -13.32 -7.72
CA ALA A 66 -35.23 -12.55 -6.50
C ALA A 66 -36.52 -11.93 -5.91
N GLY A 67 -37.69 -12.18 -6.52
CA GLY A 67 -38.96 -11.61 -6.09
C GLY A 67 -39.17 -10.15 -6.49
N GLU A 68 -38.31 -9.61 -7.36
CA GLU A 68 -38.48 -8.27 -7.92
C GLU A 68 -39.36 -8.32 -9.17
N ILE A 69 -40.20 -7.31 -9.38
CA ILE A 69 -41.04 -7.22 -10.58
C ILE A 69 -40.51 -6.10 -11.47
N HIS A 70 -40.08 -6.45 -12.67
CA HIS A 70 -39.53 -5.53 -13.66
C HIS A 70 -40.53 -5.35 -14.80
N GLY A 71 -40.79 -4.12 -15.21
CA GLY A 71 -41.81 -3.87 -16.21
C GLY A 71 -41.81 -2.47 -16.77
N ASP A 72 -42.83 -2.22 -17.58
CA ASP A 72 -43.08 -0.95 -18.25
C ASP A 72 -44.47 -0.44 -17.85
N TRP A 73 -44.58 0.88 -17.76
CA TRP A 73 -45.83 1.58 -17.55
C TRP A 73 -46.01 2.68 -18.60
N GLU A 74 -47.27 2.97 -18.92
CA GLU A 74 -47.64 4.01 -19.88
C GLU A 74 -48.99 4.61 -19.49
N THR A 75 -49.21 5.88 -19.83
CA THR A 75 -50.53 6.52 -19.72
C THR A 75 -51.17 6.66 -21.09
N SER A 76 -52.50 6.77 -21.11
CA SER A 76 -53.26 7.12 -22.32
C SER A 76 -52.88 8.46 -22.98
N LEU A 77 -52.08 9.30 -22.32
CA LEU A 77 -51.53 10.54 -22.88
C LEU A 77 -50.11 10.39 -23.45
N GLY A 78 -49.57 9.16 -23.49
CA GLY A 78 -48.28 8.83 -24.12
C GLY A 78 -47.07 9.05 -23.22
N THR A 79 -47.25 9.26 -21.91
CA THR A 79 -46.14 9.29 -20.95
C THR A 79 -45.91 7.88 -20.41
N GLY A 80 -44.67 7.40 -20.42
CA GLY A 80 -44.35 6.08 -19.90
C GLY A 80 -42.89 5.90 -19.54
N GLY A 81 -42.55 4.73 -19.02
CA GLY A 81 -41.20 4.35 -18.66
C GLY A 81 -41.12 3.00 -17.98
N ASN A 82 -39.95 2.67 -17.46
CA ASN A 82 -39.68 1.41 -16.79
C ASN A 82 -39.91 1.53 -15.28
N PHE A 83 -40.28 0.43 -14.63
CA PHE A 83 -40.38 0.33 -13.18
C PHE A 83 -39.76 -0.96 -12.64
N VAL A 84 -39.35 -0.92 -11.38
CA VAL A 84 -38.93 -2.08 -10.59
C VAL A 84 -39.64 -2.03 -9.24
N LEU A 85 -40.34 -3.10 -8.87
CA LEU A 85 -40.95 -3.27 -7.56
C LEU A 85 -40.12 -4.23 -6.70
N PHE A 86 -39.90 -3.83 -5.44
CA PHE A 86 -39.16 -4.60 -4.45
C PHE A 86 -40.11 -5.11 -3.34
N PRO A 87 -39.97 -6.37 -2.88
CA PRO A 87 -40.80 -6.93 -1.82
C PRO A 87 -40.61 -6.15 -0.50
N HIS A 88 -41.73 -5.75 0.14
CA HIS A 88 -41.73 -4.97 1.40
C HIS A 88 -41.79 -5.83 2.67
N SER A 89 -42.14 -7.11 2.56
CA SER A 89 -42.04 -8.06 3.67
C SER A 89 -40.62 -8.58 3.72
N GLY A 90 -39.81 -7.98 4.59
CA GLY A 90 -38.47 -8.42 4.97
C GLY A 90 -37.76 -9.14 3.84
N ALA A 91 -37.05 -8.38 3.00
CA ALA A 91 -35.85 -8.97 2.43
C ALA A 91 -35.13 -9.61 3.64
N GLU A 92 -35.12 -10.95 3.71
CA GLU A 92 -33.84 -11.57 3.96
C GLU A 92 -32.95 -10.85 2.97
N LEU A 93 -32.23 -9.83 3.48
CA LEU A 93 -31.01 -9.35 2.88
C LEU A 93 -30.36 -10.64 2.44
N THR A 94 -30.45 -10.98 1.14
CA THR A 94 -29.89 -12.22 0.60
C THR A 94 -28.54 -12.28 1.25
N GLU A 95 -28.33 -13.22 2.20
CA GLU A 95 -27.30 -13.09 3.23
C GLU A 95 -26.09 -12.49 2.54
N ALA A 96 -25.78 -11.20 2.80
CA ALA A 96 -24.74 -10.52 2.05
C ALA A 96 -23.55 -11.47 2.11
N PRO A 97 -23.09 -12.02 0.95
CA PRO A 97 -22.46 -13.33 0.91
C PRO A 97 -21.49 -13.40 2.05
N GLN A 98 -21.83 -14.19 3.09
CA GLN A 98 -21.13 -14.11 4.37
C GLN A 98 -19.66 -14.19 4.04
N LEU A 99 -18.92 -13.11 4.29
CA LEU A 99 -17.53 -13.00 3.90
C LEU A 99 -16.76 -14.00 4.76
N ARG A 100 -16.70 -15.27 4.34
CA ARG A 100 -16.29 -16.37 5.23
C ARG A 100 -14.85 -16.19 5.69
N GLN A 101 -13.99 -15.70 4.79
CA GLN A 101 -12.60 -15.39 5.10
C GLN A 101 -12.01 -14.56 3.97
N LEU A 102 -11.12 -13.65 4.32
CA LEU A 102 -10.38 -12.83 3.37
C LEU A 102 -8.90 -13.11 3.56
N HIS A 103 -8.27 -13.65 2.52
CA HIS A 103 -6.87 -14.05 2.58
C HIS A 103 -6.00 -12.84 2.27
N THR A 104 -5.00 -12.59 3.11
CA THR A 104 -4.01 -11.53 2.90
C THR A 104 -2.64 -12.15 2.97
N ALA A 105 -1.84 -11.94 1.93
CA ALA A 105 -0.44 -12.32 1.93
C ALA A 105 0.43 -11.08 1.74
N ARG A 106 1.56 -11.06 2.44
CA ARG A 106 2.50 -9.94 2.42
C ARG A 106 3.93 -10.45 2.29
N HIS A 107 4.74 -9.73 1.53
CA HIS A 107 6.18 -9.94 1.46
C HIS A 107 6.92 -8.63 1.69
N THR A 108 7.81 -8.63 2.68
CA THR A 108 8.70 -7.51 2.97
C THR A 108 10.02 -7.68 2.23
N PHE A 109 10.42 -6.67 1.48
CA PHE A 109 11.69 -6.61 0.77
C PHE A 109 12.76 -5.90 1.60
N GLY A 110 14.03 -6.14 1.28
CA GLY A 110 15.14 -5.36 1.79
C GLY A 110 15.19 -3.95 1.21
N ALA A 111 16.39 -3.38 1.13
CA ALA A 111 16.54 -2.01 0.63
C ALA A 111 16.20 -1.96 -0.87
N ILE A 112 15.35 -1.03 -1.29
CA ILE A 112 14.93 -0.87 -2.70
C ILE A 112 15.48 0.42 -3.29
N SER A 113 15.88 0.33 -4.56
CA SER A 113 16.22 1.48 -5.38
C SER A 113 15.36 1.44 -6.61
N ILE A 114 14.59 2.48 -6.82
CA ILE A 114 13.70 2.56 -7.97
C ILE A 114 13.70 3.96 -8.57
N ASP A 115 13.66 4.04 -9.89
CA ASP A 115 13.39 5.28 -10.61
C ASP A 115 11.97 5.32 -11.19
N ARG A 116 11.60 6.46 -11.78
CA ARG A 116 10.26 6.68 -12.31
C ARG A 116 9.89 5.69 -13.41
N ASP A 117 10.84 5.34 -14.28
CA ASP A 117 10.57 4.46 -15.42
C ASP A 117 10.35 3.02 -14.90
N GLU A 118 11.16 2.58 -13.93
CA GLU A 118 10.98 1.32 -13.23
C GLU A 118 9.65 1.28 -12.42
N LEU A 119 9.23 2.41 -11.84
CA LEU A 119 7.96 2.52 -11.13
C LEU A 119 6.76 2.37 -12.08
N ILE A 120 6.84 3.00 -13.26
CA ILE A 120 5.85 2.84 -14.33
C ILE A 120 5.81 1.38 -14.78
N GLU A 121 6.97 0.73 -14.97
CA GLU A 121 7.03 -0.69 -15.36
C GLU A 121 6.31 -1.61 -14.37
N ILE A 122 6.45 -1.36 -13.05
CA ILE A 122 5.73 -2.11 -12.02
C ILE A 122 4.23 -1.87 -12.14
N ALA A 123 3.81 -0.61 -12.23
CA ALA A 123 2.40 -0.24 -12.28
C ALA A 123 1.72 -0.75 -13.55
N GLU A 124 2.39 -0.73 -14.70
CA GLU A 124 1.93 -1.35 -15.95
C GLU A 124 1.84 -2.87 -15.83
N GLY A 125 2.81 -3.51 -15.18
CA GLY A 125 2.76 -4.94 -14.87
C GLY A 125 1.54 -5.31 -14.04
N ILE A 126 1.15 -4.46 -13.08
CA ILE A 126 -0.09 -4.61 -12.30
C ILE A 126 -1.31 -4.35 -13.20
N GLY A 127 -1.29 -3.30 -14.00
CA GLY A 127 -2.41 -2.88 -14.86
C GLY A 127 -2.81 -3.88 -15.95
N ARG A 128 -1.99 -4.88 -16.25
CA ARG A 128 -2.37 -5.98 -17.16
C ARG A 128 -3.56 -6.79 -16.66
N ASP A 129 -3.68 -6.95 -15.35
CA ASP A 129 -4.71 -7.79 -14.73
C ASP A 129 -5.74 -6.99 -13.93
N PHE A 130 -5.59 -5.67 -13.86
CA PHE A 130 -6.39 -4.76 -13.04
C PHE A 130 -6.89 -3.59 -13.88
N PRO A 131 -8.19 -3.23 -13.80
CA PRO A 131 -8.78 -2.21 -14.66
C PRO A 131 -8.27 -0.79 -14.36
N SER A 132 -7.83 -0.54 -13.14
CA SER A 132 -7.24 0.73 -12.74
C SER A 132 -6.12 0.53 -11.75
N VAL A 133 -5.07 1.34 -11.90
CA VAL A 133 -3.91 1.38 -11.02
C VAL A 133 -3.70 2.83 -10.59
N VAL A 134 -3.56 3.04 -9.29
CA VAL A 134 -3.32 4.33 -8.67
C VAL A 134 -1.90 4.34 -8.10
N ILE A 135 -1.12 5.35 -8.45
CA ILE A 135 0.20 5.61 -7.89
C ILE A 135 0.08 6.81 -6.97
N THR A 136 0.43 6.61 -5.70
CA THR A 136 0.51 7.65 -4.67
C THR A 136 1.96 7.95 -4.37
N VAL A 137 2.32 9.23 -4.39
CA VAL A 137 3.67 9.71 -4.12
C VAL A 137 3.62 10.70 -2.97
N VAL A 138 4.44 10.46 -1.95
CA VAL A 138 4.64 11.36 -0.82
C VAL A 138 6.00 12.03 -0.97
N ALA A 139 5.99 13.35 -1.17
CA ALA A 139 7.20 14.17 -1.25
C ALA A 139 6.90 15.58 -0.71
N GLY A 140 6.79 15.70 0.61
CA GLY A 140 6.27 16.90 1.30
C GLY A 140 4.74 17.03 1.22
N THR A 141 4.15 16.76 0.05
CA THR A 141 2.71 16.61 -0.16
C THR A 141 2.40 15.22 -0.71
N GLU A 142 1.26 14.65 -0.33
CA GLU A 142 0.76 13.38 -0.87
C GLU A 142 -0.08 13.62 -2.13
N GLN A 143 0.29 12.98 -3.24
CA GLN A 143 -0.43 13.04 -4.51
C GLN A 143 -0.74 11.65 -5.02
N ALA A 144 -2.03 11.33 -5.17
CA ALA A 144 -2.51 10.10 -5.79
C ALA A 144 -2.99 10.38 -7.22
N ARG A 145 -2.53 9.58 -8.19
CA ARG A 145 -2.88 9.72 -9.61
C ARG A 145 -3.11 8.35 -10.23
N TYR A 146 -3.99 8.27 -11.23
CA TYR A 146 -4.07 7.08 -12.06
C TYR A 146 -2.78 6.88 -12.85
N LEU A 147 -2.46 5.64 -13.20
CA LEU A 147 -1.25 5.30 -13.97
C LEU A 147 -1.11 6.13 -15.25
N GLU A 148 -2.19 6.32 -16.00
CA GLU A 148 -2.15 7.10 -17.24
C GLU A 148 -1.79 8.57 -16.96
N ASP A 149 -2.42 9.20 -15.97
CA ASP A 149 -2.07 10.58 -15.57
C ASP A 149 -0.65 10.68 -14.99
N PHE A 150 -0.18 9.62 -14.33
CA PHE A 150 1.15 9.58 -13.73
C PHE A 150 2.26 9.58 -14.79
N LYS A 151 2.03 8.95 -15.95
CA LYS A 151 2.98 8.91 -17.08
C LYS A 151 3.25 10.28 -17.67
N ASP A 152 2.28 11.18 -17.63
CA ASP A 152 2.43 12.56 -18.11
C ASP A 152 2.82 13.53 -16.99
N TRP A 153 2.65 13.11 -15.72
CA TRP A 153 2.98 13.93 -14.58
C TRP A 153 4.49 14.14 -14.42
N GLN A 154 4.88 15.41 -14.35
CA GLN A 154 6.23 15.83 -14.02
C GLN A 154 6.29 16.37 -12.58
N PRO A 155 6.80 15.57 -11.63
CA PRO A 155 6.96 16.04 -10.27
C PRO A 155 7.93 17.21 -10.17
N ALA A 156 7.58 18.18 -9.31
CA ALA A 156 8.46 19.30 -8.96
C ALA A 156 9.71 18.83 -8.20
N VAL A 157 9.58 17.74 -7.43
CA VAL A 157 10.62 17.13 -6.60
C VAL A 157 11.38 16.02 -7.32
N ASP A 158 12.67 15.89 -7.01
CA ASP A 158 13.53 14.87 -7.62
C ASP A 158 13.38 13.48 -6.95
N ARG A 159 12.96 13.44 -5.68
CA ARG A 159 12.83 12.21 -4.88
C ARG A 159 11.51 12.15 -4.13
N ALA A 160 10.99 10.94 -3.98
CA ALA A 160 9.87 10.63 -3.10
C ALA A 160 10.36 10.03 -1.79
N GLU A 161 9.65 10.31 -0.71
CA GLU A 161 9.81 9.65 0.59
C GLU A 161 9.11 8.29 0.59
N ILE A 162 7.87 8.27 0.11
CA ILE A 162 7.03 7.07 0.02
C ILE A 162 6.40 7.02 -1.35
N VAL A 163 6.32 5.81 -1.92
CA VAL A 163 5.46 5.53 -3.07
C VAL A 163 4.59 4.32 -2.77
N ARG A 164 3.31 4.43 -3.10
CA ARG A 164 2.32 3.34 -3.02
C ARG A 164 1.71 3.13 -4.39
N ILE A 165 1.71 1.89 -4.86
CA ILE A 165 0.97 1.47 -6.04
C ILE A 165 -0.19 0.62 -5.55
N TYR A 166 -1.40 1.03 -5.87
CA TYR A 166 -2.62 0.35 -5.44
C TYR A 166 -3.47 0.00 -6.66
N ALA A 167 -3.97 -1.22 -6.71
CA ALA A 167 -4.89 -1.67 -7.73
C ALA A 167 -5.96 -2.56 -7.10
N ARG A 168 -7.20 -2.41 -7.59
CA ARG A 168 -8.34 -3.25 -7.19
C ARG A 168 -9.09 -3.73 -8.41
N LYS A 169 -9.63 -4.94 -8.33
CA LYS A 169 -10.57 -5.44 -9.34
C LYS A 169 -11.72 -6.19 -8.65
N PRO A 170 -12.95 -6.04 -9.14
CA PRO A 170 -14.07 -6.84 -8.66
C PRO A 170 -13.82 -8.33 -8.91
N ASP A 171 -14.18 -9.18 -7.96
CA ASP A 171 -14.21 -10.63 -8.14
C ASP A 171 -15.66 -11.07 -8.36
N ALA A 172 -15.89 -11.96 -9.34
CA ALA A 172 -17.25 -12.30 -9.80
C ALA A 172 -18.08 -13.03 -8.73
N ALA A 173 -17.42 -13.66 -7.75
CA ALA A 173 -18.05 -14.50 -6.74
C ALA A 173 -17.64 -14.11 -5.30
N GLY A 174 -16.95 -12.98 -5.10
CA GLY A 174 -16.34 -12.66 -3.81
C GLY A 174 -15.87 -11.21 -3.65
N PRO A 175 -15.21 -10.89 -2.52
CA PRO A 175 -14.60 -9.59 -2.30
C PRO A 175 -13.57 -9.23 -3.37
N ASP A 176 -13.43 -7.93 -3.61
CA ASP A 176 -12.42 -7.39 -4.51
C ASP A 176 -11.03 -7.95 -4.25
N GLN A 177 -10.37 -8.30 -5.34
CA GLN A 177 -8.96 -8.62 -5.35
C GLN A 177 -8.17 -7.32 -5.32
N ILE A 178 -7.24 -7.23 -4.37
CA ILE A 178 -6.44 -6.03 -4.12
C ILE A 178 -4.96 -6.37 -4.21
N VAL A 179 -4.21 -5.47 -4.82
CA VAL A 179 -2.75 -5.47 -4.85
C VAL A 179 -2.27 -4.12 -4.35
N SER A 180 -1.32 -4.15 -3.42
CA SER A 180 -0.63 -2.95 -2.94
C SER A 180 0.86 -3.19 -2.91
N VAL A 181 1.64 -2.25 -3.43
CA VAL A 181 3.10 -2.21 -3.33
C VAL A 181 3.48 -0.89 -2.70
N GLU A 182 4.19 -0.92 -1.58
CA GLU A 182 4.65 0.26 -0.87
C GLU A 182 6.16 0.23 -0.72
N PHE A 183 6.79 1.36 -1.07
CA PHE A 183 8.21 1.61 -0.84
C PHE A 183 8.35 2.85 0.02
N GLY A 184 9.08 2.73 1.12
CA GLY A 184 9.22 3.82 2.09
C GLY A 184 10.46 3.69 2.97
N PRO A 185 10.67 4.65 3.90
CA PRO A 185 11.87 4.70 4.73
C PRO A 185 11.93 3.57 5.76
N GLU A 186 10.79 3.02 6.19
CA GLU A 186 10.71 2.00 7.24
C GLU A 186 10.43 0.60 6.71
N ILE A 187 9.61 0.48 5.66
CA ILE A 187 9.21 -0.81 5.10
C ILE A 187 9.07 -0.72 3.59
N ASN A 188 9.50 -1.78 2.92
CA ASN A 188 9.21 -2.05 1.52
C ASN A 188 8.38 -3.32 1.47
N THR A 189 7.17 -3.26 0.96
CA THR A 189 6.24 -4.39 1.01
C THR A 189 5.41 -4.52 -0.24
N ALA A 190 5.14 -5.77 -0.64
CA ALA A 190 4.05 -6.10 -1.55
C ALA A 190 2.98 -6.87 -0.78
N MET A 191 1.73 -6.60 -1.07
CA MET A 191 0.57 -7.20 -0.44
C MET A 191 -0.45 -7.57 -1.51
N THR A 192 -1.02 -8.77 -1.35
CA THR A 192 -2.14 -9.25 -2.15
C THR A 192 -3.25 -9.67 -1.20
N GLN A 193 -4.49 -9.44 -1.62
CA GLN A 193 -5.67 -9.72 -0.81
C GLN A 193 -6.82 -10.15 -1.71
N GLY A 194 -7.60 -11.16 -1.28
CA GLY A 194 -8.72 -11.68 -2.06
C GLY A 194 -9.44 -12.84 -1.36
N ALA A 195 -10.45 -13.39 -2.04
CA ALA A 195 -11.26 -14.50 -1.55
C ALA A 195 -10.55 -15.87 -1.63
N ASP A 196 -9.72 -16.07 -2.65
CA ASP A 196 -9.01 -17.33 -2.92
C ASP A 196 -7.55 -17.26 -2.45
N GLU A 197 -7.17 -18.10 -1.48
CA GLU A 197 -5.81 -18.21 -0.97
C GLU A 197 -4.78 -18.57 -2.06
N ALA A 198 -5.13 -19.47 -2.97
CA ALA A 198 -4.23 -19.92 -4.03
C ALA A 198 -3.91 -18.76 -4.98
N TRP A 199 -4.93 -17.96 -5.33
CA TRP A 199 -4.74 -16.73 -6.10
C TRP A 199 -3.87 -15.72 -5.33
N VAL A 200 -4.18 -15.48 -4.05
CA VAL A 200 -3.45 -14.52 -3.20
C VAL A 200 -1.96 -14.86 -3.12
N LEU A 201 -1.63 -16.12 -2.84
CA LEU A 201 -0.25 -16.60 -2.74
C LEU A 201 0.46 -16.61 -4.10
N GLY A 202 -0.21 -17.11 -5.15
CA GLY A 202 0.36 -17.14 -6.50
C GLY A 202 0.67 -15.74 -7.02
N ARG A 203 -0.24 -14.79 -6.79
CA ARG A 203 -0.06 -13.40 -7.19
C ARG A 203 1.07 -12.72 -6.41
N LEU A 204 1.17 -12.98 -5.11
CA LEU A 204 2.28 -12.47 -4.31
C LEU A 204 3.63 -13.00 -4.79
N ASP A 205 3.71 -14.28 -5.17
CA ASP A 205 4.97 -14.87 -5.64
C ASP A 205 5.42 -14.28 -6.99
N VAL A 206 4.47 -13.98 -7.89
CA VAL A 206 4.74 -13.23 -9.13
C VAL A 206 5.34 -11.85 -8.81
N PHE A 207 4.72 -11.09 -7.90
CA PHE A 207 5.25 -9.78 -7.48
C PHE A 207 6.58 -9.90 -6.77
N ARG A 208 6.74 -10.91 -5.92
CA ARG A 208 8.00 -11.17 -5.24
C ARG A 208 9.13 -11.37 -6.24
N ARG A 209 8.92 -12.19 -7.27
CA ARG A 209 9.94 -12.46 -8.31
C ARG A 209 10.23 -11.21 -9.15
N SER A 210 9.22 -10.44 -9.53
CA SER A 210 9.40 -9.23 -10.34
C SER A 210 10.06 -8.10 -9.56
N LEU A 211 9.66 -7.89 -8.30
CA LEU A 211 10.17 -6.80 -7.46
C LEU A 211 11.56 -7.09 -6.89
N LYS A 212 11.94 -8.36 -6.75
CA LYS A 212 13.27 -8.77 -6.23
C LYS A 212 14.43 -8.21 -7.05
N ARG A 213 14.24 -7.89 -8.34
CA ARG A 213 15.29 -7.26 -9.17
C ARG A 213 15.62 -5.82 -8.74
N PHE A 214 14.68 -5.15 -8.07
CA PHE A 214 14.83 -3.78 -7.57
C PHE A 214 15.37 -3.74 -6.14
N GLU A 215 15.39 -4.90 -5.46
CA GLU A 215 16.07 -5.05 -4.20
C GLU A 215 17.56 -4.86 -4.43
N ARG A 216 18.13 -3.84 -3.78
CA ARG A 216 19.58 -3.71 -3.69
C ARG A 216 20.07 -4.97 -2.99
N VAL A 217 20.96 -5.70 -3.67
CA VAL A 217 21.66 -6.90 -3.20
C VAL A 217 22.62 -6.53 -2.06
N TYR A 218 22.08 -5.95 -0.99
CA TYR A 218 22.86 -5.21 0.00
C TYR A 218 23.67 -6.14 0.88
N VAL A 219 23.32 -7.43 1.00
CA VAL A 219 24.04 -8.37 1.86
C VAL A 219 23.80 -9.85 1.47
N THR A 220 24.14 -10.31 0.26
CA THR A 220 23.98 -11.77 -0.04
C THR A 220 25.07 -12.65 0.56
N GLY A 221 26.20 -12.10 1.02
CA GLY A 221 27.23 -12.86 1.73
C GLY A 221 26.96 -13.00 3.24
N PHE A 222 26.78 -11.89 3.94
CA PHE A 222 26.78 -11.86 5.41
C PHE A 222 25.42 -12.18 6.09
N LYS A 223 24.27 -11.78 5.51
CA LYS A 223 22.94 -12.16 6.04
C LYS A 223 22.70 -13.67 5.94
N ARG A 224 23.29 -14.34 4.93
CA ARG A 224 23.19 -15.78 4.75
C ARG A 224 23.97 -16.57 5.81
N LEU A 225 25.03 -15.96 6.36
CA LEU A 225 25.82 -16.48 7.48
C LEU A 225 25.29 -16.02 8.84
N GLY A 226 24.33 -15.09 8.89
CA GLY A 226 23.77 -14.53 10.12
C GLY A 226 24.73 -13.62 10.90
N ILE A 227 25.91 -13.31 10.34
CA ILE A 227 26.95 -12.54 11.00
C ILE A 227 26.82 -11.05 10.60
N ASN A 228 26.70 -10.15 11.56
CA ASN A 228 26.75 -8.70 11.33
C ASN A 228 28.17 -8.18 11.63
N PHE A 229 28.63 -7.10 10.98
CA PHE A 229 29.92 -6.44 11.30
C PHE A 229 30.05 -6.17 12.80
N ASN A 230 28.95 -5.76 13.45
CA ASN A 230 28.92 -5.54 14.90
C ASN A 230 29.29 -6.81 15.69
N GLN A 231 28.88 -7.99 15.24
CA GLN A 231 29.18 -9.26 15.91
C GLN A 231 30.65 -9.65 15.71
N VAL A 232 31.21 -9.44 14.51
CA VAL A 232 32.65 -9.67 14.26
C VAL A 232 33.49 -8.76 15.17
N LEU A 233 33.10 -7.49 15.29
CA LEU A 233 33.81 -6.50 16.08
C LEU A 233 33.74 -6.83 17.59
N VAL A 234 32.58 -7.26 18.09
CA VAL A 234 32.43 -7.74 19.48
C VAL A 234 33.22 -9.02 19.73
N LEU A 235 33.16 -10.01 18.83
CA LEU A 235 33.92 -11.25 18.96
C LEU A 235 35.42 -11.00 18.98
N GLY A 236 35.93 -10.18 18.05
CA GLY A 236 37.33 -9.77 18.03
C GLY A 236 37.74 -9.07 19.33
N THR A 237 36.86 -8.23 19.88
CA THR A 237 37.09 -7.57 21.17
C THR A 237 37.17 -8.57 22.32
N ILE A 238 36.24 -9.53 22.39
CA ILE A 238 36.25 -10.58 23.43
C ILE A 238 37.54 -11.40 23.39
N VAL A 239 38.02 -11.74 22.18
CA VAL A 239 39.30 -12.45 22.00
C VAL A 239 40.49 -11.60 22.47
N MET A 240 40.42 -10.28 22.32
CA MET A 240 41.49 -9.36 22.75
C MET A 240 41.45 -9.02 24.25
N LEU A 241 40.31 -9.10 24.93
CA LEU A 241 40.19 -8.73 26.35
C LEU A 241 41.23 -9.40 27.29
N PRO A 242 41.56 -10.70 27.15
CA PRO A 242 42.54 -11.36 28.01
C PRO A 242 43.96 -10.80 27.89
N SER A 243 44.30 -10.22 26.73
CA SER A 243 45.63 -9.66 26.48
C SER A 243 45.90 -8.35 27.24
N LEU A 244 44.86 -7.69 27.75
CA LEU A 244 44.97 -6.47 28.53
C LEU A 244 45.13 -6.81 30.02
N SER A 245 46.16 -6.26 30.66
CA SER A 245 46.50 -6.55 32.05
C SER A 245 45.60 -5.82 33.07
N GLY A 246 45.05 -4.65 32.71
CA GLY A 246 44.22 -3.82 33.59
C GLY A 246 42.71 -3.93 33.33
N LEU A 247 41.91 -3.97 34.41
CA LEU A 247 40.43 -3.85 34.32
C LEU A 247 39.98 -2.53 33.69
N ARG A 248 40.73 -1.44 33.92
CA ARG A 248 40.47 -0.12 33.32
C ARG A 248 40.60 -0.17 31.80
N ASP A 249 41.67 -0.77 31.27
CA ASP A 249 41.92 -0.81 29.82
C ASP A 249 40.92 -1.71 29.11
N ARG A 250 40.52 -2.82 29.76
CA ARG A 250 39.42 -3.67 29.30
C ARG A 250 38.10 -2.91 29.21
N ALA A 251 37.76 -2.12 30.24
CA ALA A 251 36.56 -1.30 30.24
C ALA A 251 36.60 -0.20 29.16
N ILE A 252 37.74 0.43 28.96
CA ILE A 252 37.95 1.44 27.90
C ILE A 252 37.76 0.81 26.52
N LEU A 253 38.38 -0.34 26.25
CA LEU A 253 38.26 -1.02 24.96
C LEU A 253 36.80 -1.41 24.69
N MET A 254 36.12 -2.02 25.66
CA MET A 254 34.73 -2.44 25.50
C MET A 254 33.79 -1.24 25.31
N GLY A 255 33.98 -0.17 26.09
CA GLY A 255 33.20 1.06 25.96
C GLY A 255 33.40 1.75 24.62
N ALA A 256 34.63 1.82 24.12
CA ALA A 256 34.94 2.40 22.82
C ALA A 256 34.34 1.58 21.66
N VAL A 257 34.41 0.25 21.74
CA VAL A 257 33.79 -0.66 20.77
C VAL A 257 32.27 -0.48 20.72
N LEU A 258 31.61 -0.37 21.88
CA LEU A 258 30.18 -0.08 21.94
C LEU A 258 29.86 1.31 21.34
N ALA A 259 30.67 2.33 21.64
CA ALA A 259 30.50 3.66 21.06
C ALA A 259 30.66 3.65 19.53
N ILE A 260 31.62 2.89 19.00
CA ILE A 260 31.79 2.68 17.55
C ILE A 260 30.56 2.02 16.95
N ILE A 261 30.01 0.96 17.58
CA ILE A 261 28.80 0.29 17.10
C ILE A 261 27.62 1.25 17.05
N VAL A 262 27.42 2.06 18.10
CA VAL A 262 26.35 3.07 18.15
C VAL A 262 26.55 4.14 17.08
N ALA A 263 27.78 4.63 16.90
CA ALA A 263 28.12 5.62 15.88
C ALA A 263 27.88 5.08 14.47
N VAL A 264 28.30 3.85 14.18
CA VAL A 264 28.07 3.17 12.90
C VAL A 264 26.57 2.98 12.66
N TYR A 265 25.82 2.56 13.67
CA TYR A 265 24.37 2.42 13.57
C TYR A 265 23.69 3.76 13.26
N ALA A 266 24.02 4.82 14.01
CA ALA A 266 23.49 6.16 13.80
C ALA A 266 23.87 6.74 12.42
N LEU A 267 25.07 6.43 11.92
CA LEU A 267 25.52 6.83 10.60
C LEU A 267 24.78 6.06 9.50
N HIS A 268 24.61 4.75 9.67
CA HIS A 268 23.91 3.91 8.71
C HIS A 268 22.43 4.31 8.57
N THR A 269 21.73 4.54 9.69
CA THR A 269 20.32 4.99 9.67
C THR A 269 20.15 6.37 9.05
N ARG A 270 21.14 7.26 9.21
CA ARG A 270 21.10 8.62 8.64
C ARG A 270 21.40 8.67 7.13
N TYR A 271 22.27 7.81 6.62
CA TYR A 271 22.81 7.94 5.26
C TYR A 271 22.36 6.84 4.27
N VAL A 272 21.81 5.72 4.75
CA VAL A 272 21.37 4.60 3.90
C VAL A 272 19.86 4.41 4.04
N PRO A 273 19.04 5.15 3.27
CA PRO A 273 17.59 5.00 3.33
C PRO A 273 17.18 3.63 2.79
N LEU A 274 16.18 3.01 3.44
CA LEU A 274 15.65 1.69 3.08
C LEU A 274 14.98 1.71 1.69
N ALA A 275 14.33 2.81 1.31
CA ALA A 275 13.88 3.07 -0.05
C ALA A 275 14.58 4.29 -0.61
N SER A 276 15.00 4.22 -1.87
CA SER A 276 15.45 5.39 -2.62
C SER A 276 14.69 5.46 -3.93
N ILE A 277 13.79 6.44 -3.97
CA ILE A 277 12.79 6.57 -5.03
C ILE A 277 13.07 7.87 -5.78
N TYR A 278 13.44 7.75 -7.05
CA TYR A 278 13.79 8.88 -7.91
C TYR A 278 12.65 9.17 -8.87
N LEU A 279 12.09 10.38 -8.79
CA LEU A 279 10.96 10.78 -9.63
C LEU A 279 11.39 11.50 -10.91
N ARG A 280 12.64 11.96 -11.00
CA ARG A 280 13.19 12.61 -12.21
C ARG A 280 14.33 11.78 -12.80
N LYS A 281 14.50 11.86 -14.13
CA LYS A 281 15.51 11.09 -14.88
C LYS A 281 16.88 11.15 -14.21
N ARG A 282 17.37 9.96 -13.90
CA ARG A 282 18.59 9.68 -13.17
C ARG A 282 19.83 10.09 -13.98
N LYS A 283 20.32 11.34 -13.84
CA LYS A 283 21.70 11.69 -14.24
C LYS A 283 22.67 11.19 -13.18
N VAL A 284 22.82 9.88 -13.06
CA VAL A 284 23.64 9.32 -11.98
C VAL A 284 24.55 8.24 -12.55
N GLY A 285 25.85 8.54 -12.62
CA GLY A 285 26.88 7.67 -13.18
C GLY A 285 27.06 6.36 -12.39
N LEU A 286 27.67 5.36 -13.03
CA LEU A 286 27.90 4.01 -12.48
C LEU A 286 28.48 3.99 -11.05
N LEU A 287 29.36 4.96 -10.74
CA LEU A 287 30.01 5.11 -9.43
C LEU A 287 29.03 5.43 -8.28
N GLN A 288 27.96 6.18 -8.56
CA GLN A 288 26.96 6.55 -7.55
C GLN A 288 25.86 5.50 -7.43
N ARG A 289 25.72 4.61 -8.43
CA ARG A 289 24.93 3.36 -8.29
C ARG A 289 25.58 2.40 -7.30
N LEU A 290 26.91 2.45 -7.17
CA LEU A 290 27.70 1.64 -6.24
C LEU A 290 27.90 2.31 -4.87
N SER A 291 27.58 3.61 -4.70
CA SER A 291 27.92 4.35 -3.47
C SER A 291 27.19 3.86 -2.23
N GLY A 292 25.98 3.32 -2.36
CA GLY A 292 25.27 2.71 -1.23
C GLY A 292 25.99 1.47 -0.68
N THR A 293 26.63 0.69 -1.56
CA THR A 293 27.37 -0.53 -1.23
C THR A 293 28.80 -0.22 -0.76
N VAL A 294 29.46 0.78 -1.36
CA VAL A 294 30.82 1.18 -0.99
C VAL A 294 30.85 1.91 0.36
N ALA A 295 29.81 2.70 0.69
CA ALA A 295 29.75 3.48 1.92
C ALA A 295 29.68 2.61 3.19
N SER A 296 28.88 1.53 3.21
CA SER A 296 28.78 0.68 4.40
C SER A 296 30.01 -0.19 4.62
N TRP A 297 30.64 -0.68 3.55
CA TRP A 297 31.90 -1.43 3.64
C TRP A 297 33.04 -0.54 4.13
N THR A 298 33.14 0.69 3.63
CA THR A 298 34.15 1.65 4.13
C THR A 298 33.91 1.99 5.60
N ILE A 299 32.67 2.20 6.03
CA ILE A 299 32.35 2.43 7.45
C ILE A 299 32.76 1.23 8.33
N GLY A 300 32.43 0.01 7.92
CA GLY A 300 32.79 -1.22 8.67
C GLY A 300 34.31 -1.47 8.72
N ILE A 301 35.02 -1.24 7.62
CA ILE A 301 36.49 -1.37 7.55
C ILE A 301 37.15 -0.31 8.45
N ILE A 302 36.71 0.95 8.38
CA ILE A 302 37.24 2.04 9.22
C ILE A 302 36.98 1.75 10.69
N ALA A 303 35.76 1.33 11.05
CA ALA A 303 35.40 0.96 12.43
C ALA A 303 36.28 -0.18 12.98
N THR A 304 36.52 -1.20 12.16
CA THR A 304 37.39 -2.34 12.54
C THR A 304 38.84 -1.90 12.69
N ALA A 305 39.36 -1.08 11.77
CA ALA A 305 40.71 -0.53 11.86
C ALA A 305 40.91 0.35 13.10
N LEU A 306 39.93 1.19 13.44
CA LEU A 306 39.95 2.02 14.65
C LEU A 306 39.95 1.17 15.92
N ALA A 307 39.10 0.14 16.00
CA ALA A 307 39.06 -0.77 17.13
C ALA A 307 40.39 -1.54 17.30
N ALA A 308 40.98 -2.02 16.19
CA ALA A 308 42.27 -2.70 16.20
C ALA A 308 43.42 -1.75 16.61
N ALA A 309 43.44 -0.51 16.11
CA ALA A 309 44.43 0.49 16.49
C ALA A 309 44.34 0.84 17.98
N LEU A 310 43.14 0.99 18.52
CA LEU A 310 42.94 1.22 19.96
C LEU A 310 43.42 0.03 20.80
N ALA A 311 43.12 -1.20 20.39
CA ALA A 311 43.62 -2.39 21.07
C ALA A 311 45.16 -2.46 21.06
N ALA A 312 45.79 -2.18 19.92
CA ALA A 312 47.25 -2.13 19.79
C ALA A 312 47.88 -1.02 20.65
N TYR A 313 47.24 0.14 20.75
CA TYR A 313 47.67 1.22 21.65
C TYR A 313 47.58 0.81 23.13
N LEU A 314 46.45 0.22 23.55
CA LEU A 314 46.25 -0.23 24.94
C LEU A 314 47.16 -1.40 25.33
N GLN A 315 47.57 -2.23 24.36
CA GLN A 315 48.58 -3.28 24.55
C GLN A 315 50.02 -2.74 24.57
N GLY A 316 50.23 -1.46 24.24
CA GLY A 316 51.55 -0.83 24.20
C GLY A 316 52.36 -1.05 22.91
N TYR A 317 51.75 -1.60 21.85
CA TYR A 317 52.41 -1.78 20.55
C TYR A 317 52.54 -0.47 19.75
N LEU A 318 51.72 0.53 20.03
CA LEU A 318 51.81 1.88 19.45
C LEU A 318 52.32 2.85 20.52
N THR A 319 53.64 3.08 20.57
CA THR A 319 54.25 4.06 21.47
C THR A 319 54.07 5.48 20.93
N THR A 320 53.66 6.42 21.78
CA THR A 320 53.78 7.86 21.48
C THR A 320 55.25 8.21 21.26
N PRO A 321 55.63 9.05 20.28
CA PRO A 321 57.01 9.51 20.17
C PRO A 321 57.40 10.17 21.49
N ALA A 322 58.50 9.70 22.08
CA ALA A 322 58.98 10.18 23.37
C ALA A 322 59.13 11.72 23.34
N PRO A 323 58.71 12.45 24.39
CA PRO A 323 59.06 13.85 24.51
C PRO A 323 60.59 13.97 24.49
N TYR A 324 61.10 14.95 23.73
CA TYR A 324 62.51 15.20 23.47
C TYR A 324 63.37 14.99 24.72
N ALA A 325 64.45 14.21 24.57
CA ALA A 325 65.46 14.03 25.60
C ALA A 325 65.95 15.40 26.09
N GLU A 326 65.88 15.62 27.40
CA GLU A 326 66.57 16.74 28.04
C GLU A 326 68.06 16.66 27.68
N ILE A 327 68.54 17.70 27.00
CA ILE A 327 69.97 17.87 26.75
C ILE A 327 70.60 18.24 28.10
N SER A 328 71.21 17.26 28.76
CA SER A 328 72.04 17.50 29.95
C SER A 328 73.19 18.43 29.57
N ALA A 329 73.17 19.66 30.09
CA ALA A 329 74.28 20.59 29.95
C ALA A 329 75.53 20.05 30.68
N PRO A 330 76.75 20.17 30.11
CA PRO A 330 77.95 19.66 30.75
C PRO A 330 78.29 20.47 32.00
N ALA A 331 78.69 19.76 33.05
CA ALA A 331 79.09 20.31 34.33
C ALA A 331 80.26 21.30 34.19
N THR A 332 80.06 22.53 34.67
CA THR A 332 81.14 23.49 34.89
C THR A 332 81.91 23.10 36.14
N THR A 333 83.17 22.72 35.98
CA THR A 333 84.15 22.56 37.07
C THR A 333 84.44 23.92 37.73
N PRO A 334 84.48 24.01 39.08
CA PRO A 334 84.94 25.22 39.75
C PRO A 334 86.48 25.28 39.73
N LYS A 335 86.98 26.51 39.81
CA LYS A 335 88.39 26.94 39.75
C LYS A 335 89.32 26.23 40.74
#